data_AF-A0AAN8IGM0-F1
#
_entry.id   AF-A0AAN8IGM0-F1
#
_cell.length_a   1.000
_cell.length_b   1.000
_cell.length_c   1.000
_cell.angle_alpha   90.00
_cell.angle_beta   90.00
_cell.angle_gamma   90.00
#
_symmetry.space_group_name_H-M   'P 1'
#
loop_
_entity.id
_entity.type
_entity.pdbx_description
1 polymer ?
#
loop_
_entity_poly.entity_id
_entity_poly.type
_entity_poly.pdbx_seq_one_letter_code
_entity_poly.pdbx_strand_id
1 'polypeptide(L)'
;MGCGPSVSLAVLFPLTYVGFLHIADHDGTDRNDPHSIRKRSIAAVVNNVLSVAITYFVLWQRNDPSPFRSMGFRSEGTLAAIIWPATLIGVLYTGQWVLLYLDGQLRSMFSMSEWKASFQQYTWVRDVIVGPVTEEITFRCCCVSLLKNCVSPTVAIFVSPLPFACSHLHHIGDDRRRGFTQSQAIAKRVFQLAYTYLFGVYATYLFLNSGHAFAPIVTHAVCNCLGLPLFNEIG
;
A
#
# COMPACT_ATOMS: atom_id res chain seq x y z
N MET A 1 10.82 24.91 11.25
CA MET A 1 9.70 24.91 10.29
C MET A 1 8.38 24.59 11.00
N GLY A 2 7.29 25.30 10.69
CA GLY A 2 5.96 25.02 11.27
C GLY A 2 5.30 23.76 10.69
N CYS A 3 4.11 23.41 11.19
CA CYS A 3 3.35 22.22 10.79
C CYS A 3 2.81 22.27 9.34
N GLY A 4 2.56 23.47 8.80
CA GLY A 4 1.99 23.68 7.47
C GLY A 4 2.71 22.91 6.35
N PRO A 5 4.02 23.14 6.12
CA PRO A 5 4.78 22.43 5.08
C PRO A 5 4.73 20.90 5.19
N SER A 6 4.80 20.33 6.39
CA SER A 6 4.73 18.88 6.59
C SER A 6 3.37 18.30 6.25
N VAL A 7 2.29 18.99 6.64
CA VAL A 7 0.92 18.60 6.28
C VAL A 7 0.72 18.72 4.77
N SER A 8 1.18 19.81 4.15
CA SER A 8 1.10 19.99 2.70
C SER A 8 1.85 18.90 1.95
N LEU A 9 3.08 18.58 2.33
CA LEU A 9 3.86 17.49 1.73
C LEU A 9 3.20 16.12 1.92
N ALA A 10 2.64 15.84 3.10
CA ALA A 10 1.93 14.59 3.37
C ALA A 10 0.68 14.40 2.47
N VAL A 11 0.04 15.50 2.06
CA VAL A 11 -1.08 15.48 1.09
C VAL A 11 -0.56 15.42 -0.36
N LEU A 12 0.57 16.06 -0.66
CA LEU A 12 1.13 16.10 -2.01
C LEU A 12 1.79 14.79 -2.45
N PHE A 13 2.51 14.09 -1.57
CA PHE A 13 3.22 12.86 -1.95
C PHE A 13 2.33 11.76 -2.54
N PRO A 14 1.10 11.50 -2.02
CA PRO A 14 0.18 10.60 -2.69
C PRO A 14 -0.17 11.02 -4.11
N LEU A 15 -0.38 12.33 -4.32
CA LEU A 15 -0.72 12.88 -5.64
C LEU A 15 0.46 12.77 -6.60
N THR A 16 1.69 13.06 -6.14
CA THR A 16 2.89 12.91 -6.97
C THR A 16 3.17 11.45 -7.29
N TYR A 17 2.98 10.54 -6.33
CA TYR A 17 3.14 9.10 -6.55
C TYR A 17 2.21 8.61 -7.67
N VAL A 18 0.90 8.90 -7.56
CA VAL A 18 -0.08 8.53 -8.58
C VAL A 18 0.21 9.24 -9.91
N GLY A 19 0.53 10.53 -9.88
CA GLY A 19 0.87 11.32 -11.06
C GLY A 19 2.06 10.76 -11.83
N PHE A 20 3.16 10.41 -11.14
CA PHE A 20 4.36 9.83 -11.75
C PHE A 20 4.05 8.50 -12.46
N LEU A 21 3.21 7.66 -11.84
CA LEU A 21 2.77 6.40 -12.45
C LEU A 21 2.02 6.64 -13.77
N HIS A 22 1.08 7.60 -13.78
CA HIS A 22 0.29 7.91 -14.98
C HIS A 22 1.10 8.61 -16.06
N ILE A 23 2.03 9.50 -15.70
CA ILE A 23 2.90 10.18 -16.66
C ILE A 23 3.85 9.16 -17.32
N ALA A 24 4.46 8.27 -16.53
CA ALA A 24 5.39 7.28 -17.05
C ALA A 24 4.71 6.27 -18.00
N ASP A 25 3.44 5.99 -17.78
CA ASP A 25 2.63 5.01 -18.53
C ASP A 25 1.49 5.67 -19.31
N HIS A 26 1.72 6.91 -19.78
CA HIS A 26 0.69 7.69 -20.49
C HIS A 26 0.20 7.00 -21.76
N ASP A 27 1.12 6.37 -22.50
CA ASP A 27 0.82 5.67 -23.76
C ASP A 27 0.51 4.18 -23.57
N GLY A 28 0.40 3.72 -22.32
CA GLY A 28 0.10 2.33 -21.98
C GLY A 28 -1.37 1.99 -22.22
N THR A 29 -1.64 0.96 -23.02
CA THR A 29 -3.01 0.47 -23.27
C THR A 29 -3.48 -0.53 -22.22
N ASP A 30 -2.57 -1.38 -21.73
CA ASP A 30 -2.81 -2.31 -20.64
C ASP A 30 -1.78 -2.12 -19.52
N ARG A 31 -2.29 -1.88 -18.30
CA ARG A 31 -1.48 -1.76 -17.08
C ARG A 31 -0.83 -3.08 -16.64
N ASN A 32 -1.33 -4.20 -17.14
CA ASN A 32 -0.81 -5.55 -16.85
C ASN A 32 0.24 -6.00 -17.86
N ASP A 33 0.47 -5.22 -18.93
CA ASP A 33 1.55 -5.49 -19.86
C ASP A 33 2.92 -5.32 -19.17
N PRO A 34 3.90 -6.22 -19.38
CA PRO A 34 5.21 -6.15 -18.75
C PRO A 34 5.95 -4.81 -18.96
N HIS A 35 5.76 -4.15 -20.11
CA HIS A 35 6.39 -2.86 -20.41
C HIS A 35 5.78 -1.75 -19.55
N SER A 36 4.44 -1.70 -19.48
CA SER A 36 3.70 -0.77 -18.61
C SER A 36 4.08 -0.98 -17.14
N ILE A 37 4.12 -2.24 -16.68
CA ILE A 37 4.54 -2.59 -15.32
C ILE A 37 5.95 -2.07 -15.02
N ARG A 38 6.90 -2.27 -15.94
CA ARG A 38 8.28 -1.82 -15.76
C ARG A 38 8.38 -0.30 -15.65
N LYS A 39 7.74 0.43 -16.57
CA LYS A 39 7.74 1.91 -16.56
C LYS A 39 7.16 2.48 -15.27
N ARG A 40 5.99 1.98 -14.86
CA ARG A 40 5.32 2.35 -13.62
C ARG A 40 6.16 2.03 -12.39
N SER A 41 6.78 0.85 -12.35
CA SER A 41 7.65 0.43 -11.24
C SER A 41 8.86 1.36 -11.09
N ILE A 42 9.51 1.73 -12.20
CA ILE A 42 10.63 2.68 -12.19
C ILE A 42 10.14 4.04 -11.68
N ALA A 43 9.00 4.54 -12.17
CA ALA A 43 8.43 5.82 -11.74
C ALA A 43 8.09 5.84 -10.24
N ALA A 44 7.53 4.74 -9.70
CA ALA A 44 7.26 4.58 -8.28
C ALA A 44 8.55 4.66 -7.43
N VAL A 45 9.60 3.97 -7.86
CA VAL A 45 10.91 3.99 -7.18
C VAL A 45 11.54 5.38 -7.23
N VAL A 46 11.48 6.07 -8.36
CA VAL A 46 11.95 7.46 -8.47
C VAL A 46 11.18 8.38 -7.52
N ASN A 47 9.84 8.29 -7.49
CA ASN A 47 9.04 9.08 -6.55
C ASN A 47 9.37 8.75 -5.08
N ASN A 48 9.63 7.48 -4.74
CA ASN A 48 10.09 7.07 -3.42
C ASN A 48 11.41 7.75 -3.04
N VAL A 49 12.43 7.68 -3.90
CA VAL A 49 13.74 8.31 -3.63
C VAL A 49 13.57 9.80 -3.37
N LEU A 50 12.79 10.50 -4.20
CA LEU A 50 12.50 11.93 -4.01
C LEU A 50 11.74 12.20 -2.71
N SER A 51 10.67 11.46 -2.44
CA SER A 51 9.83 11.63 -1.24
C SER A 51 10.63 11.34 0.03
N VAL A 52 11.50 10.33 0.00
CA VAL A 52 12.38 9.97 1.11
C VAL A 52 13.42 11.07 1.35
N ALA A 53 14.07 11.56 0.30
CA ALA A 53 15.05 12.64 0.43
C ALA A 53 14.43 13.94 0.98
N ILE A 54 13.25 14.32 0.47
CA ILE A 54 12.52 15.51 0.96
C ILE A 54 12.09 15.30 2.42
N THR A 55 11.53 14.13 2.76
CA THR A 55 11.12 13.84 4.14
C THR A 55 12.30 13.87 5.09
N TYR A 56 13.43 13.25 4.71
CA TYR A 56 14.67 13.27 5.47
C TYR A 56 15.10 14.71 5.77
N PHE A 57 15.15 15.56 4.74
CA PHE A 57 15.56 16.95 4.87
C PHE A 57 14.61 17.73 5.80
N VAL A 58 13.30 17.54 5.67
CA VAL A 58 12.30 18.19 6.51
C VAL A 58 12.41 17.78 7.98
N LEU A 59 12.62 16.48 8.25
CA LEU A 59 12.81 15.96 9.60
C LEU A 59 14.14 16.45 10.19
N TRP A 60 15.21 16.47 9.40
CA TRP A 60 16.52 17.00 9.81
C TRP A 60 16.44 18.47 10.20
N GLN A 61 15.77 19.31 9.40
CA GLN A 61 15.53 20.72 9.72
C GLN A 61 14.62 20.93 10.95
N ARG A 62 13.96 19.88 11.44
CA ARG A 62 13.18 19.88 12.68
C ARG A 62 13.98 19.32 13.87
N ASN A 63 15.29 19.16 13.72
CA ASN A 63 16.18 18.60 14.74
C ASN A 63 15.81 17.16 15.14
N ASP A 64 15.22 16.38 14.23
CA ASP A 64 15.08 14.95 14.45
C ASP A 64 16.50 14.32 14.46
N PRO A 65 16.92 13.68 15.56
CA PRO A 65 18.27 13.13 15.68
C PRO A 65 18.52 11.94 14.75
N SER A 66 17.47 11.29 14.26
CA SER A 66 17.58 10.11 13.40
C SER A 66 16.42 10.03 12.39
N PRO A 67 16.40 10.87 11.34
CA PRO A 67 15.29 10.94 10.39
C PRO A 67 14.93 9.59 9.76
N PHE A 68 15.91 8.79 9.33
CA PHE A 68 15.65 7.47 8.76
C PHE A 68 14.96 6.52 9.75
N ARG A 69 15.37 6.54 11.02
CA ARG A 69 14.73 5.74 12.08
C ARG A 69 13.30 6.23 12.32
N SER A 70 13.09 7.53 12.29
CA SER A 70 11.78 8.17 12.37
C SER A 70 10.85 7.80 11.22
N MET A 71 11.41 7.52 10.04
CA MET A 71 10.71 7.01 8.86
C MET A 71 10.50 5.49 8.89
N GLY A 72 10.99 4.80 9.93
CA GLY A 72 10.85 3.36 10.10
C GLY A 72 11.94 2.53 9.41
N PHE A 73 13.00 3.16 8.90
CA PHE A 73 14.18 2.48 8.38
C PHE A 73 15.16 2.18 9.52
N ARG A 74 15.09 0.95 10.03
CA ARG A 74 15.97 0.43 11.10
C ARG A 74 16.13 -1.07 10.97
N SER A 75 17.22 -1.61 11.52
CA SER A 75 17.50 -3.05 11.61
C SER A 75 17.00 -3.67 12.93
N GLU A 76 16.92 -2.86 13.98
CA GLU A 76 16.44 -3.30 15.29
C GLU A 76 14.97 -3.74 15.22
N GLY A 77 14.70 -4.97 15.69
CA GLY A 77 13.34 -5.50 15.74
C GLY A 77 12.75 -5.89 14.37
N THR A 78 13.56 -5.98 13.31
CA THR A 78 13.09 -6.41 11.97
C THR A 78 12.35 -7.74 12.02
N LEU A 79 12.87 -8.73 12.75
CA LEU A 79 12.21 -10.02 12.87
C LEU A 79 10.79 -9.89 13.46
N ALA A 80 10.65 -9.11 14.53
CA ALA A 80 9.35 -8.86 15.15
C ALA A 80 8.41 -8.05 14.24
N ALA A 81 8.95 -7.09 13.48
CA ALA A 81 8.21 -6.29 12.51
C ALA A 81 7.73 -7.10 11.29
N ILE A 82 8.31 -8.28 11.05
CA ILE A 82 7.85 -9.21 10.01
C ILE A 82 6.86 -10.22 10.60
N ILE A 83 7.24 -10.90 11.69
CA ILE A 83 6.48 -12.03 12.24
C ILE A 83 5.13 -11.58 12.82
N TRP A 84 5.12 -10.54 13.66
CA TRP A 84 3.86 -10.15 14.34
C TRP A 84 2.80 -9.65 13.37
N PRO A 85 3.11 -8.74 12.42
CA PRO A 85 2.11 -8.29 11.47
C PRO A 85 1.65 -9.40 10.52
N ALA A 86 2.55 -10.28 10.07
CA ALA A 86 2.18 -11.46 9.28
C ALA A 86 1.24 -12.41 10.03
N THR A 87 1.48 -12.61 11.33
CA THR A 87 0.60 -13.44 12.17
C THR A 87 -0.77 -12.78 12.34
N LEU A 88 -0.80 -11.49 12.68
CA LEU A 88 -2.06 -10.75 12.89
C LEU A 88 -2.90 -10.71 11.62
N ILE A 89 -2.30 -10.43 10.47
CA ILE A 89 -3.04 -10.42 9.20
C ILE A 89 -3.45 -11.83 8.80
N GLY A 90 -2.64 -12.86 9.07
CA GLY A 90 -3.01 -14.25 8.88
C GLY A 90 -4.26 -14.63 9.66
N VAL A 91 -4.38 -14.18 10.92
CA VAL A 91 -5.59 -14.35 11.75
C VAL A 91 -6.78 -13.59 11.15
N LEU A 92 -6.61 -12.34 10.74
CA LEU A 92 -7.68 -11.57 10.08
C LEU A 92 -8.16 -12.23 8.79
N TYR A 93 -7.26 -12.94 8.09
CA TYR A 93 -7.54 -13.65 6.84
C TYR A 93 -7.86 -15.14 7.04
N THR A 94 -8.17 -15.58 8.27
CA THR A 94 -8.50 -16.98 8.55
C THR A 94 -9.59 -17.52 7.61
N GLY A 95 -10.59 -16.71 7.27
CA GLY A 95 -11.63 -17.09 6.30
C GLY A 95 -11.04 -17.48 4.94
N GLN A 96 -10.08 -16.71 4.42
CA GLN A 96 -9.42 -17.01 3.15
C GLN A 96 -8.54 -18.27 3.25
N TRP A 97 -7.87 -18.48 4.37
CA TRP A 97 -7.12 -19.73 4.62
C TRP A 97 -8.03 -20.96 4.62
N VAL A 98 -9.23 -20.85 5.20
CA VAL A 98 -10.23 -21.93 5.19
C VAL A 98 -10.70 -22.19 3.76
N LEU A 99 -11.00 -21.16 2.97
CA LEU A 99 -11.39 -21.33 1.57
C LEU A 99 -10.29 -22.04 0.76
N LEU A 100 -9.04 -21.59 0.86
CA LEU A 100 -7.89 -22.24 0.20
C LEU A 100 -7.72 -23.71 0.61
N TYR A 101 -8.03 -24.05 1.86
CA TYR A 101 -8.02 -25.42 2.33
C TYR A 101 -9.15 -26.25 1.71
N LEU A 102 -10.38 -25.72 1.70
CA LEU A 102 -11.55 -26.39 1.13
C LEU A 102 -11.40 -26.60 -0.38
N ASP A 103 -10.80 -25.65 -1.08
CA ASP A 103 -10.52 -25.73 -2.53
C ASP A 103 -9.31 -26.62 -2.86
N GLY A 104 -8.64 -27.19 -1.84
CA GLY A 104 -7.47 -28.04 -2.03
C GLY A 104 -6.20 -27.30 -2.47
N GLN A 105 -6.23 -25.96 -2.49
CA GLN A 105 -5.13 -25.09 -2.94
C GLN A 105 -4.13 -24.73 -1.83
N LEU A 106 -4.37 -25.15 -0.58
CA LEU A 106 -3.47 -24.82 0.53
C LEU A 106 -2.02 -25.27 0.30
N ARG A 107 -1.80 -26.42 -0.35
CA ARG A 107 -0.44 -26.92 -0.65
C ARG A 107 0.31 -26.02 -1.63
N SER A 108 -0.43 -25.38 -2.52
CA SER A 108 0.07 -24.47 -3.54
C SER A 108 0.73 -23.25 -2.90
N MET A 109 0.17 -22.73 -1.81
CA MET A 109 0.74 -21.65 -0.99
C MET A 109 2.13 -21.97 -0.39
N PHE A 110 2.49 -23.25 -0.26
CA PHE A 110 3.79 -23.69 0.27
C PHE A 110 4.67 -24.38 -0.79
N SER A 111 4.22 -24.39 -2.05
CA SER A 111 4.88 -25.07 -3.15
C SER A 111 6.02 -24.22 -3.72
N MET A 112 7.27 -24.65 -3.51
CA MET A 112 8.45 -23.94 -4.01
C MET A 112 8.44 -23.73 -5.53
N SER A 113 7.88 -24.68 -6.30
CA SER A 113 7.78 -24.56 -7.75
C SER A 113 6.78 -23.48 -8.17
N GLU A 114 5.66 -23.35 -7.44
CA GLU A 114 4.67 -22.31 -7.71
C GLU A 114 5.20 -20.93 -7.35
N TRP A 115 5.85 -20.79 -6.21
CA TRP A 115 6.53 -19.54 -5.85
C TRP A 115 7.54 -19.12 -6.92
N LYS A 116 8.38 -20.05 -7.40
CA LYS A 116 9.31 -19.79 -8.51
C LYS A 116 8.59 -19.29 -9.77
N ALA A 117 7.46 -19.91 -10.13
CA ALA A 117 6.65 -19.46 -11.25
C ALA A 117 6.05 -18.05 -11.01
N SER A 118 5.56 -17.77 -9.80
CA SER A 118 5.06 -16.44 -9.41
C SER A 118 6.13 -15.36 -9.52
N PHE A 119 7.37 -15.64 -9.12
CA PHE A 119 8.49 -14.69 -9.29
C PHE A 119 8.83 -14.40 -10.76
N GLN A 120 8.41 -15.25 -11.70
CA GLN A 120 8.57 -15.01 -13.13
C GLN A 120 7.42 -14.17 -13.72
N GLN A 121 6.31 -14.02 -13.00
CA GLN A 121 5.16 -13.24 -13.42
C GLN A 121 5.30 -11.77 -13.00
N TYR A 122 5.41 -10.88 -13.99
CA TYR A 122 5.55 -9.43 -13.75
C TYR A 122 4.39 -8.84 -12.94
N THR A 123 3.16 -9.31 -13.15
CA THR A 123 1.96 -8.89 -12.41
C THR A 123 2.07 -9.28 -10.94
N TRP A 124 2.48 -10.52 -10.64
CA TRP A 124 2.65 -10.98 -9.27
C TRP A 124 3.77 -10.22 -8.56
N VAL A 125 4.93 -10.03 -9.19
CA VAL A 125 6.05 -9.26 -8.61
C VAL A 125 5.63 -7.82 -8.34
N ARG A 126 4.88 -7.21 -9.25
CA ARG A 126 4.31 -5.88 -9.05
C ARG A 126 3.38 -5.84 -7.85
N ASP A 127 2.43 -6.77 -7.78
CA ASP A 127 1.34 -6.74 -6.80
C ASP A 127 1.79 -7.16 -5.40
N VAL A 128 2.75 -8.09 -5.27
CA VAL A 128 3.18 -8.64 -3.99
C VAL A 128 4.42 -7.96 -3.44
N ILE A 129 5.26 -7.38 -4.30
CA ILE A 129 6.55 -6.82 -3.88
C ILE A 129 6.61 -5.33 -4.17
N VAL A 130 6.61 -4.94 -5.45
CA VAL A 130 6.91 -3.56 -5.83
C VAL A 130 5.87 -2.59 -5.28
N GLY A 131 4.58 -2.84 -5.53
CA GLY A 131 3.47 -2.02 -5.05
C GLY A 131 3.50 -1.88 -3.52
N PRO A 132 3.44 -2.98 -2.75
CA PRO A 132 3.54 -2.93 -1.29
C PRO A 132 4.74 -2.13 -0.77
N VAL A 133 5.93 -2.36 -1.31
CA VAL A 133 7.14 -1.62 -0.88
C VAL A 133 7.00 -0.14 -1.20
N THR A 134 6.66 0.22 -2.44
CA THR A 134 6.70 1.62 -2.87
C THR A 134 5.54 2.46 -2.32
N GLU A 135 4.37 1.86 -2.16
CA GLU A 135 3.20 2.49 -1.57
C GLU A 135 3.41 2.73 -0.07
N GLU A 136 3.86 1.73 0.69
CA GLU A 136 4.06 1.90 2.14
C GLU A 136 5.24 2.84 2.47
N ILE A 137 6.29 2.88 1.64
CA ILE A 137 7.34 3.90 1.79
C ILE A 137 6.74 5.31 1.60
N THR A 138 5.95 5.53 0.56
CA THR A 138 5.34 6.84 0.32
C THR A 138 4.36 7.21 1.41
N PHE A 139 3.37 6.35 1.65
CA PHE A 139 2.22 6.68 2.50
C PHE A 139 2.55 6.63 3.99
N ARG A 140 3.40 5.70 4.45
CA ARG A 140 3.67 5.53 5.88
C ARG A 140 5.03 6.14 6.21
N CYS A 141 6.09 5.67 5.57
CA CYS A 141 7.45 6.09 5.90
C CYS A 141 7.65 7.59 5.65
N CYS A 142 7.04 8.16 4.60
CA CYS A 142 7.10 9.59 4.31
C CYS A 142 5.91 10.36 4.91
N CYS A 143 4.67 10.15 4.44
CA CYS A 143 3.54 10.99 4.86
C CYS A 143 3.24 10.91 6.36
N VAL A 144 3.13 9.70 6.93
CA VAL A 144 2.82 9.56 8.37
C VAL A 144 3.96 10.10 9.23
N SER A 145 5.22 9.94 8.84
CA SER A 145 6.37 10.52 9.55
C SER A 145 6.39 12.05 9.55
N LEU A 146 5.85 12.68 8.51
CA LEU A 146 5.65 14.12 8.48
C LEU A 146 4.47 14.55 9.36
N LEU A 147 3.39 13.76 9.38
CA LEU A 147 2.18 14.03 10.16
C LEU A 147 2.37 13.82 11.67
N LYS A 148 3.15 12.82 12.10
CA LYS A 148 3.28 12.44 13.53
C LYS A 148 3.77 13.58 14.45
N ASN A 149 4.48 14.56 13.87
CA ASN A 149 4.99 15.73 14.58
C ASN A 149 4.04 16.94 14.50
N CYS A 150 2.89 16.80 13.84
CA CYS A 150 1.96 17.88 13.54
C CYS A 150 0.53 17.59 14.02
N VAL A 151 0.16 16.31 14.13
CA VAL A 151 -1.16 15.86 14.60
C VAL A 151 -0.98 14.74 15.62
N SER A 152 -2.03 14.46 16.41
CA SER A 152 -2.00 13.33 17.34
C SER A 152 -1.91 12.00 16.57
N PRO A 153 -1.34 10.94 17.19
CA PRO A 153 -1.26 9.62 16.57
C PRO A 153 -2.62 9.10 16.09
N THR A 154 -3.67 9.29 16.88
CA THR A 154 -5.05 8.91 16.51
C THR A 154 -5.51 9.62 15.24
N VAL A 155 -5.26 10.93 15.11
CA VAL A 155 -5.60 11.67 13.89
C VAL A 155 -4.80 11.15 12.71
N ALA A 156 -3.49 10.91 12.86
CA ALA A 156 -2.68 10.32 11.79
C ALA A 156 -3.23 8.96 11.33
N ILE A 157 -3.61 8.08 12.26
CA ILE A 157 -4.17 6.74 11.98
C ILE A 157 -5.43 6.81 11.12
N PHE A 158 -6.39 7.65 11.52
CA PHE A 158 -7.71 7.66 10.87
C PHE A 158 -7.78 8.59 9.65
N VAL A 159 -6.96 9.63 9.58
CA VAL A 159 -7.05 10.65 8.51
C VAL A 159 -6.07 10.39 7.38
N SER A 160 -4.85 9.93 7.64
CA SER A 160 -3.84 9.74 6.58
C SER A 160 -4.28 8.80 5.45
N PRO A 161 -5.08 7.74 5.67
CA PRO A 161 -5.51 6.85 4.59
C PRO A 161 -6.64 7.39 3.71
N LEU A 162 -7.38 8.40 4.18
CA LEU A 162 -8.59 8.89 3.49
C LEU A 162 -8.34 9.35 2.05
N PRO A 163 -7.31 10.17 1.74
CA PRO A 163 -7.12 10.65 0.36
C PRO A 163 -6.91 9.52 -0.64
N PHE A 164 -6.10 8.52 -0.27
CA PHE A 164 -5.84 7.35 -1.12
C PHE A 164 -7.09 6.48 -1.27
N ALA A 165 -7.81 6.21 -0.18
CA ALA A 165 -9.05 5.43 -0.24
C ALA A 165 -10.12 6.11 -1.11
N CYS A 166 -10.37 7.41 -0.90
CA CYS A 166 -11.33 8.20 -1.66
C CYS A 166 -10.97 8.35 -3.14
N SER A 167 -9.69 8.26 -3.48
CA SER A 167 -9.26 8.34 -4.89
C SER A 167 -9.98 7.28 -5.74
N HIS A 168 -10.28 6.09 -5.22
CA HIS A 168 -10.93 5.02 -5.96
C HIS A 168 -12.34 5.35 -6.48
N LEU A 169 -13.02 6.35 -5.91
CA LEU A 169 -14.34 6.77 -6.35
C LEU A 169 -14.33 7.38 -7.76
N HIS A 170 -13.19 7.91 -8.24
CA HIS A 170 -13.10 8.47 -9.59
C HIS A 170 -13.33 7.41 -10.69
N HIS A 171 -13.12 6.13 -10.39
CA HIS A 171 -13.33 5.02 -11.32
C HIS A 171 -14.80 4.60 -11.50
N ILE A 172 -15.75 5.20 -10.78
CA ILE A 172 -17.18 4.91 -10.98
C ILE A 172 -17.59 5.19 -12.44
N GLY A 173 -17.08 6.28 -13.03
CA GLY A 173 -17.33 6.61 -14.43
C GLY A 173 -16.72 5.59 -15.40
N ASP A 174 -15.54 5.05 -15.09
CA ASP A 174 -14.89 4.00 -15.90
C ASP A 174 -15.70 2.71 -15.87
N ASP A 175 -16.20 2.30 -14.70
CA ASP A 175 -17.02 1.10 -14.57
C ASP A 175 -18.34 1.24 -15.34
N ARG A 176 -18.94 2.44 -15.31
CA ARG A 176 -20.13 2.74 -16.11
C ARG A 176 -19.88 2.58 -17.60
N ARG A 177 -18.72 3.02 -18.10
CA ARG A 177 -18.30 2.83 -19.50
C ARG A 177 -18.04 1.38 -19.85
N ARG A 178 -17.64 0.55 -18.88
CA ARG A 178 -17.42 -0.90 -19.03
C ARG A 178 -18.71 -1.73 -18.94
N GLY A 179 -19.87 -1.10 -18.84
CA GLY A 179 -21.18 -1.76 -18.88
C GLY A 179 -21.78 -2.10 -17.51
N PHE A 180 -21.12 -1.78 -16.39
CA PHE A 180 -21.74 -1.96 -15.07
C PHE A 180 -22.92 -0.99 -14.88
N THR A 181 -23.96 -1.43 -14.18
CA THR A 181 -25.04 -0.53 -13.75
C THR A 181 -24.54 0.49 -12.71
N GLN A 182 -25.29 1.57 -12.49
CA GLN A 182 -24.88 2.62 -11.54
C GLN A 182 -24.76 2.07 -10.13
N SER A 183 -25.70 1.24 -9.71
CA SER A 183 -25.68 0.58 -8.40
C SER A 183 -24.49 -0.37 -8.26
N GLN A 184 -24.21 -1.19 -9.28
CA GLN A 184 -23.05 -2.10 -9.26
C GLN A 184 -21.72 -1.35 -9.21
N ALA A 185 -21.56 -0.30 -10.03
CA ALA A 185 -20.34 0.51 -10.04
C ALA A 185 -20.12 1.21 -8.69
N ILE A 186 -21.16 1.80 -8.11
CA ILE A 186 -21.09 2.42 -6.78
C ILE A 186 -20.76 1.37 -5.72
N ALA A 187 -21.49 0.25 -5.65
CA ALA A 187 -21.27 -0.78 -4.64
C ALA A 187 -19.83 -1.31 -4.67
N LYS A 188 -19.32 -1.61 -5.87
CA LYS A 188 -17.94 -2.05 -6.08
C LYS A 188 -16.91 -1.05 -5.56
N ARG A 189 -17.07 0.24 -5.86
CA ARG A 189 -16.11 1.28 -5.45
C ARG A 189 -16.25 1.70 -4.00
N VAL A 190 -17.44 1.65 -3.42
CA VAL A 190 -17.65 1.82 -1.98
C VAL A 190 -16.99 0.69 -1.20
N PHE A 191 -17.14 -0.57 -1.64
CA PHE A 191 -16.45 -1.69 -1.02
C PHE A 191 -14.92 -1.55 -1.12
N GLN A 192 -14.42 -1.22 -2.33
CA GLN A 192 -12.99 -0.97 -2.52
C GLN A 192 -12.47 0.16 -1.61
N LEU A 193 -13.22 1.26 -1.51
CA LEU A 193 -12.87 2.36 -0.61
C LEU A 193 -12.83 1.89 0.84
N ALA A 194 -13.88 1.21 1.32
CA ALA A 194 -13.98 0.76 2.70
C ALA A 194 -12.83 -0.19 3.06
N TYR A 195 -12.55 -1.16 2.20
CA TYR A 195 -11.44 -2.09 2.40
C TYR A 195 -10.09 -1.36 2.40
N THR A 196 -9.80 -0.55 1.38
CA THR A 196 -8.54 0.20 1.28
C THR A 196 -8.37 1.17 2.45
N TYR A 197 -9.47 1.78 2.92
CA TYR A 197 -9.47 2.65 4.09
C TYR A 197 -9.12 1.88 5.36
N LEU A 198 -9.83 0.78 5.65
CA LEU A 198 -9.60 -0.04 6.85
C LEU A 198 -8.20 -0.65 6.87
N PHE A 199 -7.75 -1.20 5.73
CA PHE A 199 -6.38 -1.63 5.56
C PHE A 199 -5.42 -0.48 5.85
N GLY A 200 -5.72 0.70 5.33
CA GLY A 200 -4.83 1.83 5.50
C GLY A 200 -4.73 2.35 6.93
N VAL A 201 -5.85 2.33 7.67
CA VAL A 201 -5.90 2.60 9.12
C VAL A 201 -5.04 1.59 9.87
N TYR A 202 -5.19 0.30 9.57
CA TYR A 202 -4.42 -0.77 10.19
C TYR A 202 -2.91 -0.66 9.89
N ALA A 203 -2.53 -0.42 8.64
CA ALA A 203 -1.14 -0.22 8.24
C ALA A 203 -0.50 1.00 8.93
N THR A 204 -1.23 2.10 9.06
CA THR A 204 -0.75 3.29 9.80
C THR A 204 -0.60 3.00 11.30
N TYR A 205 -1.56 2.29 11.90
CA TYR A 205 -1.44 1.83 13.30
C TYR A 205 -0.21 0.96 13.51
N LEU A 206 0.00 -0.05 12.65
CA LEU A 206 1.18 -0.92 12.69
C LEU A 206 2.47 -0.11 12.56
N PHE A 207 2.54 0.83 11.61
CA PHE A 207 3.71 1.68 11.42
C PHE A 207 4.02 2.53 12.66
N LEU A 208 3.02 3.19 13.24
CA LEU A 208 3.24 4.05 14.42
C LEU A 208 3.58 3.24 15.68
N ASN A 209 2.96 2.08 15.88
CA ASN A 209 3.21 1.24 17.04
C ASN A 209 4.54 0.49 16.93
N SER A 210 4.87 -0.02 15.74
CA SER A 210 6.11 -0.77 15.52
C SER A 210 7.30 0.12 15.18
N GLY A 211 7.10 1.38 14.77
CA GLY A 211 8.15 2.26 14.28
C GLY A 211 9.01 1.66 13.16
N HIS A 212 8.45 0.75 12.34
CA HIS A 212 9.23 -0.02 11.36
C HIS A 212 8.48 -0.16 10.03
N ALA A 213 9.17 0.14 8.93
CA ALA A 213 8.62 0.06 7.57
C ALA A 213 8.16 -1.36 7.16
N PHE A 214 8.83 -2.42 7.63
CA PHE A 214 8.45 -3.78 7.24
C PHE A 214 7.08 -4.21 7.77
N ALA A 215 6.61 -3.64 8.89
CA ALA A 215 5.32 -4.02 9.45
C ALA A 215 4.15 -3.78 8.50
N PRO A 216 3.94 -2.55 7.96
CA PRO A 216 2.91 -2.34 6.95
C PRO A 216 3.25 -3.01 5.60
N ILE A 217 4.52 -3.07 5.17
CA ILE A 217 4.92 -3.68 3.88
C ILE A 217 4.55 -5.16 3.82
N VAL A 218 4.93 -5.93 4.84
CA VAL A 218 4.64 -7.37 4.91
C VAL A 218 3.14 -7.60 4.99
N THR A 219 2.44 -6.80 5.80
CA THR A 219 0.98 -6.88 5.90
C THR A 219 0.33 -6.66 4.53
N HIS A 220 0.76 -5.62 3.81
CA HIS A 220 0.27 -5.32 2.46
C HIS A 220 0.55 -6.48 1.49
N ALA A 221 1.79 -6.99 1.46
CA ALA A 221 2.18 -8.10 0.60
C ALA A 221 1.32 -9.35 0.86
N VAL A 222 1.10 -9.71 2.13
CA VAL A 222 0.26 -10.86 2.51
C VAL A 222 -1.19 -10.65 2.10
N CYS A 223 -1.76 -9.44 2.30
CA CYS A 223 -3.10 -9.12 1.79
C CYS A 223 -3.21 -9.30 0.28
N ASN A 224 -2.19 -8.88 -0.48
CA ASN A 224 -2.18 -9.01 -1.93
C ASN A 224 -2.00 -10.47 -2.38
N CYS A 225 -1.22 -11.28 -1.64
CA CYS A 225 -1.10 -12.71 -1.90
C CYS A 225 -2.41 -13.47 -1.66
N LEU A 226 -3.07 -13.20 -0.53
CA LEU A 226 -4.32 -13.90 -0.16
C LEU A 226 -5.52 -13.39 -0.96
N GLY A 227 -5.41 -12.18 -1.53
CA GLY A 227 -6.46 -11.54 -2.30
C GLY A 227 -7.60 -11.05 -1.40
N LEU A 228 -8.48 -10.24 -1.98
CA LEU A 228 -9.76 -9.96 -1.36
C LEU A 228 -10.60 -11.24 -1.33
N PRO A 229 -11.40 -11.50 -0.28
CA PRO A 229 -12.47 -12.50 -0.37
C PRO A 229 -13.37 -12.09 -1.55
N LEU A 230 -13.30 -12.85 -2.64
CA LEU A 230 -13.92 -12.54 -3.91
C LEU A 230 -15.43 -12.79 -3.83
N PHE A 231 -16.22 -11.72 -3.76
CA PHE A 231 -17.66 -11.77 -4.05
C PHE A 231 -17.97 -12.00 -5.54
N ASN A 232 -16.97 -12.05 -6.41
CA ASN A 232 -17.15 -12.34 -7.84
C ASN A 232 -17.47 -13.82 -8.13
N GLU A 233 -17.43 -14.69 -7.12
CA GLU A 233 -17.87 -16.09 -7.23
C GLU A 233 -19.23 -16.35 -6.56
N ILE A 234 -19.90 -15.30 -6.08
CA ILE A 234 -21.29 -15.38 -5.60
C ILE A 234 -22.18 -14.87 -6.73
N GLY A 235 -22.43 -15.74 -7.71
CA GLY A 235 -23.29 -15.49 -8.86
C GLY A 235 -23.30 -16.66 -9.83
#